data_AF-A0A2T0RTW0-F1
#
_entry.id   AF-A0A2T0RTW0-F1
#
_cell.length_a   1.000
_cell.length_b   1.000
_cell.length_c   1.000
_cell.angle_alpha   90.00
_cell.angle_beta   90.00
_cell.angle_gamma   90.00
#
_symmetry.space_group_name_H-M   'P 1'
#
loop_
_entity.id
_entity.type
_entity.pdbx_description
1 polymer ?
#
loop_
_entity_poly.entity_id
_entity_poly.type
_entity_poly.pdbx_seq_one_letter_code
_entity_poly.pdbx_strand_id
1 'polypeptide(L)'
;MSSPVMSSGGMASPGMTGSGSIPDADRFGFEVAPAYGPGPRIEPTPKQPRGRFLIPALAGLVTGLLVFGTAGWFLGRSTAPGPEPVVAQPTPSPTASTPAQGVYEQNQIAINQPKFSGSLGPVSQGWLPYLSGCSRNGEKSGPKLNKGEKARVRCEMDAMSVIFVEYVTTADRDKARVATLGQNVDARTLTPGVGAAAERAAPSGRTSGNYVEYAYKVSGRTVAGIWWDDTATPVAAYLLAYWKEGTGEKWEPMRDVWARYA
;
A
#
# COMPACT_ATOMS: atom_id res chain seq x y z
N MET A 1 -18.53 -77.29 -24.89
CA MET A 1 -17.33 -77.67 -24.13
C MET A 1 -16.41 -76.45 -24.06
N SER A 2 -15.98 -76.14 -22.83
CA SER A 2 -14.84 -75.29 -22.47
C SER A 2 -14.96 -73.76 -22.62
N SER A 3 -15.32 -73.11 -21.50
CA SER A 3 -14.77 -71.80 -21.11
C SER A 3 -13.26 -71.92 -20.79
N PRO A 4 -12.50 -70.81 -20.86
CA PRO A 4 -11.82 -70.33 -19.64
C PRO A 4 -11.79 -68.78 -19.51
N VAL A 5 -12.11 -68.25 -18.33
CA VAL A 5 -11.22 -67.76 -17.22
C VAL A 5 -10.77 -66.30 -17.39
N MET A 6 -11.32 -65.45 -16.50
CA MET A 6 -10.83 -64.11 -16.19
C MET A 6 -9.42 -64.18 -15.57
N SER A 7 -8.54 -63.26 -15.96
CA SER A 7 -7.36 -62.91 -15.17
C SER A 7 -7.27 -61.40 -15.00
N SER A 8 -7.40 -60.98 -13.74
CA SER A 8 -7.22 -59.63 -13.23
C SER A 8 -5.74 -59.26 -13.18
N GLY A 9 -5.30 -58.36 -14.05
CA GLY A 9 -3.99 -57.71 -13.96
C GLY A 9 -4.14 -56.30 -13.39
N GLY A 10 -3.67 -56.10 -12.16
CA GLY A 10 -3.71 -54.83 -11.45
C GLY A 10 -2.90 -53.74 -12.14
N MET A 11 -3.49 -52.54 -12.23
CA MET A 11 -2.78 -51.32 -12.57
C MET A 11 -1.89 -50.91 -11.39
N ALA A 12 -0.58 -50.99 -11.57
CA ALA A 12 0.38 -50.35 -10.69
C ALA A 12 0.36 -48.84 -10.95
N SER A 13 -0.18 -48.08 -10.00
CA SER A 13 -0.02 -46.63 -9.94
C SER A 13 1.46 -46.28 -9.72
N PRO A 14 2.08 -45.44 -10.57
CA PRO A 14 3.33 -44.80 -10.19
C PRO A 14 3.01 -43.79 -9.08
N GLY A 15 3.51 -44.08 -7.88
CA GLY A 15 3.48 -43.17 -6.76
C GLY A 15 4.17 -41.87 -7.14
N MET A 16 3.38 -40.81 -7.33
CA MET A 16 3.90 -39.45 -7.19
C MET A 16 4.29 -39.30 -5.71
N THR A 17 5.57 -39.47 -5.43
CA THR A 17 6.21 -38.91 -4.26
C THR A 17 6.08 -37.39 -4.38
N GLY A 18 4.96 -36.87 -3.88
CA GLY A 18 4.76 -35.46 -3.65
C GLY A 18 5.81 -35.01 -2.65
N SER A 19 6.90 -34.46 -3.18
CA SER A 19 7.83 -33.64 -2.40
C SER A 19 7.04 -32.42 -1.97
N GLY A 20 6.38 -32.53 -0.82
CA GLY A 20 5.68 -31.45 -0.16
C GLY A 20 6.71 -30.37 0.14
N SER A 21 6.79 -29.39 -0.75
CA SER A 21 7.49 -28.15 -0.48
C SER A 21 6.69 -27.48 0.62
N ILE A 22 7.20 -27.54 1.84
CA ILE A 22 6.78 -26.64 2.90
C ILE A 22 6.87 -25.24 2.29
N PRO A 23 5.77 -24.47 2.20
CA PRO A 23 5.86 -23.12 1.68
C PRO A 23 6.84 -22.36 2.57
N ASP A 24 7.90 -21.85 1.95
CA ASP A 24 8.89 -20.97 2.55
C ASP A 24 8.15 -19.93 3.41
N ALA A 25 8.22 -20.06 4.75
CA ALA A 25 7.42 -19.26 5.68
C ALA A 25 7.69 -17.75 5.54
N ASP A 26 8.84 -17.43 4.94
CA ASP A 26 9.34 -16.10 4.63
C ASP A 26 8.74 -15.46 3.37
N ARG A 27 8.03 -16.20 2.50
CA ARG A 27 7.65 -15.74 1.14
C ARG A 27 6.88 -14.41 1.12
N PHE A 28 6.17 -14.05 2.18
CA PHE A 28 5.39 -12.81 2.23
C PHE A 28 5.83 -11.86 3.35
N GLY A 29 6.93 -12.17 4.04
CA GLY A 29 7.58 -11.23 4.96
C GLY A 29 6.91 -11.04 6.33
N PHE A 30 6.10 -12.00 6.80
CA PHE A 30 5.53 -11.96 8.15
C PHE A 30 6.52 -12.33 9.27
N GLU A 31 7.63 -13.01 8.97
CA GLU A 31 8.60 -13.44 9.98
C GLU A 31 9.54 -12.35 10.47
N VAL A 32 9.53 -11.16 9.85
CA VAL A 32 10.08 -9.96 10.48
C VAL A 32 9.03 -9.45 11.47
N ALA A 33 8.99 -10.05 12.66
CA ALA A 33 8.25 -9.50 13.78
C ALA A 33 8.55 -7.99 13.89
N PRO A 34 7.56 -7.13 14.19
CA PRO A 34 7.84 -5.73 14.39
C PRO A 34 8.96 -5.64 15.44
N ALA A 35 10.08 -5.03 15.06
CA ALA A 35 11.18 -4.80 15.96
C ALA A 35 10.74 -3.72 16.97
N TYR A 36 9.85 -4.08 17.89
CA TYR A 36 9.75 -3.42 19.19
C TYR A 36 10.98 -3.86 19.99
N GLY A 37 12.17 -3.44 19.52
CA GLY A 37 13.30 -3.32 20.41
C GLY A 37 12.91 -2.33 21.53
N PRO A 38 13.48 -2.45 22.74
CA PRO A 38 13.31 -1.43 23.76
C PRO A 38 13.89 -0.14 23.20
N GLY A 39 13.02 0.73 22.69
CA GLY A 39 13.41 2.06 22.26
C GLY A 39 14.03 2.81 23.44
N PRO A 40 14.96 3.76 23.20
CA PRO A 40 15.51 4.58 24.26
C PRO A 40 14.36 5.24 25.03
N ARG A 41 14.35 5.04 26.34
CA ARG A 41 13.44 5.72 27.27
C ARG A 41 13.54 7.21 26.97
N ILE A 42 12.42 7.82 26.54
CA ILE A 42 12.33 9.26 26.34
C ILE A 42 12.62 9.90 27.70
N GLU A 43 13.81 10.48 27.85
CA GLU A 43 14.08 11.36 28.97
C GLU A 43 13.12 12.56 28.87
N PRO A 44 12.49 12.99 29.98
CA PRO A 44 11.66 14.18 29.97
C PRO A 44 12.45 15.35 29.39
N THR A 45 11.96 15.92 28.29
CA THR A 45 12.57 17.08 27.65
C THR A 45 12.77 18.18 28.71
N PRO A 46 13.99 18.70 28.90
CA PRO A 46 14.22 19.77 29.86
C PRO A 46 13.28 20.95 29.51
N LYS A 47 12.60 21.49 30.52
CA LYS A 47 11.68 22.62 30.37
C LYS A 47 12.41 23.76 29.67
N GLN A 48 12.03 24.09 28.43
CA GLN A 48 12.55 25.28 27.76
C GLN A 48 12.20 26.53 28.58
N PRO A 49 13.15 27.47 28.77
CA PRO A 49 12.87 28.73 29.42
C PRO A 49 11.90 29.55 28.54
N ARG A 50 10.63 29.59 28.95
CA ARG A 50 9.64 30.52 28.42
C ARG A 50 10.03 31.93 28.86
N GLY A 51 10.51 32.77 27.94
CA GLY A 51 10.67 34.19 28.28
C GLY A 51 11.60 35.06 27.44
N ARG A 52 12.05 34.65 26.23
CA ARG A 52 12.99 35.51 25.47
C ARG A 52 12.77 35.69 23.96
N PHE A 53 11.68 35.16 23.41
CA PHE A 53 11.41 35.23 21.96
C PHE A 53 10.13 35.96 21.54
N LEU A 54 9.36 36.53 22.49
CA LEU A 54 8.15 37.29 22.14
C LEU A 54 8.43 38.67 21.52
N ILE A 55 9.61 39.24 21.77
CA ILE A 55 9.97 40.58 21.31
C ILE A 55 10.47 40.60 19.84
N PRO A 56 11.31 39.68 19.34
CA PRO A 56 11.75 39.72 17.94
C PRO A 56 10.68 39.29 16.92
N ALA A 57 9.65 38.53 17.32
CA ALA A 57 8.59 38.08 16.42
C ALA A 57 7.62 39.21 15.99
N LEU A 58 7.43 40.23 16.85
CA LEU A 58 6.58 41.38 16.56
C LEU A 58 7.23 42.39 15.61
N ALA A 59 8.56 42.52 15.64
CA ALA A 59 9.30 43.42 14.75
C ALA A 59 9.35 42.92 13.28
N GLY A 60 9.39 41.61 13.06
CA GLY A 60 9.34 41.02 11.72
C GLY A 60 7.99 41.22 11.01
N LEU A 61 6.89 41.17 11.76
CA LEU A 61 5.54 41.24 11.20
C LEU A 61 5.15 42.67 10.74
N VAL A 62 5.65 43.71 11.42
CA VAL A 62 5.41 45.12 11.02
C VAL A 62 6.23 45.49 9.78
N THR A 63 7.41 44.91 9.59
CA THR A 63 8.27 45.21 8.43
C THR A 63 7.80 44.49 7.16
N GLY A 64 7.25 43.27 7.29
CA GLY A 64 6.65 42.54 6.15
C GLY A 64 5.35 43.16 5.61
N LEU A 65 4.54 43.76 6.50
CA LEU A 65 3.25 44.36 6.11
C LEU A 65 3.41 45.67 5.30
N LEU A 66 4.55 46.36 5.44
CA LEU A 66 4.80 47.64 4.77
C LEU A 66 5.33 47.50 3.33
N VAL A 67 5.90 46.35 2.96
CA VAL A 67 6.50 46.15 1.63
C VAL A 67 5.51 45.57 0.60
N PHE A 68 4.46 44.86 1.05
CA PHE A 68 3.49 44.21 0.14
C PHE A 68 2.07 44.82 0.17
N GLY A 69 1.84 45.91 0.90
CA GLY A 69 0.49 46.39 1.23
C GLY A 69 -0.20 47.36 0.26
N THR A 70 0.46 47.92 -0.77
CA THR A 70 -0.11 49.10 -1.47
C THR A 70 -0.34 48.96 -2.99
N ALA A 71 -0.01 47.83 -3.63
CA ALA A 71 -0.12 47.70 -5.09
C ALA A 71 -1.41 47.04 -5.61
N GLY A 72 -2.31 46.57 -4.74
CA GLY A 72 -3.43 45.70 -5.15
C GLY A 72 -4.80 46.33 -5.38
N TRP A 73 -5.00 47.63 -5.08
CA TRP A 73 -6.37 48.18 -4.90
C TRP A 73 -6.82 49.22 -5.96
N PHE A 74 -6.21 49.32 -7.16
CA PHE A 74 -6.63 50.37 -8.12
C PHE A 74 -6.72 49.97 -9.60
N LEU A 75 -6.83 48.69 -9.95
CA LEU A 75 -7.14 48.27 -11.32
C LEU A 75 -8.47 47.53 -11.38
N GLY A 76 -9.57 48.28 -11.48
CA GLY A 76 -10.86 47.63 -11.67
C GLY A 76 -12.09 48.54 -11.69
N ARG A 77 -12.09 49.67 -12.42
CA ARG A 77 -13.33 50.36 -12.83
C ARG A 77 -13.10 51.31 -14.01
N SER A 78 -13.38 50.81 -15.22
CA SER A 78 -13.77 51.52 -16.46
C SER A 78 -13.51 50.54 -17.61
N THR A 79 -14.48 49.98 -18.32
CA THR A 79 -15.60 50.59 -19.05
C THR A 79 -16.63 49.50 -19.38
N ALA A 80 -17.92 49.84 -19.37
CA ALA A 80 -18.96 49.18 -20.17
C ALA A 80 -19.55 50.28 -21.06
N PRO A 81 -19.90 50.06 -22.34
CA PRO A 81 -21.02 49.16 -22.67
C PRO A 81 -20.95 48.40 -24.03
N GLY A 82 -21.76 47.34 -24.13
CA GLY A 82 -22.17 46.71 -25.40
C GLY A 82 -22.64 45.25 -25.19
N PRO A 83 -23.94 44.92 -25.38
CA PRO A 83 -24.43 43.57 -25.17
C PRO A 83 -24.22 42.72 -26.43
N GLU A 84 -23.24 41.82 -26.40
CA GLU A 84 -23.19 40.67 -27.29
C GLU A 84 -23.48 39.38 -26.50
N PRO A 85 -24.25 38.43 -27.05
CA PRO A 85 -24.64 37.22 -26.35
C PRO A 85 -23.43 36.28 -26.22
N VAL A 86 -22.81 36.26 -25.04
CA VAL A 86 -21.72 35.32 -24.73
C VAL A 86 -22.31 34.01 -24.25
N VAL A 87 -22.00 32.95 -25.00
CA VAL A 87 -22.23 31.54 -24.68
C VAL A 87 -21.79 31.25 -23.24
N ALA A 88 -22.67 30.64 -22.44
CA ALA A 88 -22.41 30.32 -21.05
C ALA A 88 -21.14 29.47 -20.89
N GLN A 89 -20.11 30.07 -20.31
CA GLN A 89 -18.89 29.37 -19.91
C GLN A 89 -19.19 28.56 -18.64
N PRO A 90 -18.83 27.27 -18.56
CA PRO A 90 -19.09 26.47 -17.38
C PRO A 90 -18.30 27.00 -16.18
N THR A 91 -19.02 27.28 -15.10
CA THR A 91 -18.46 27.65 -13.80
C THR A 91 -17.52 26.53 -13.32
N PRO A 92 -16.27 26.83 -12.93
CA PRO A 92 -15.42 25.82 -12.32
C PRO A 92 -16.05 25.37 -11.00
N SER A 93 -16.42 24.10 -10.92
CA SER A 93 -16.82 23.46 -9.67
C SER A 93 -15.73 23.64 -8.61
N PRO A 94 -16.08 23.92 -7.34
CA PRO A 94 -15.09 24.04 -6.28
C PRO A 94 -14.33 22.72 -6.17
N THR A 95 -13.03 22.75 -6.48
CA THR A 95 -12.13 21.64 -6.18
C THR A 95 -12.13 21.49 -4.66
N ALA A 96 -12.54 20.31 -4.18
CA ALA A 96 -12.43 19.98 -2.77
C ALA A 96 -10.95 20.12 -2.37
N SER A 97 -10.65 21.11 -1.55
CA SER A 97 -9.32 21.31 -0.99
C SER A 97 -8.99 20.09 -0.15
N THR A 98 -7.99 19.30 -0.56
CA THR A 98 -7.41 18.26 0.29
C THR A 98 -7.03 18.94 1.62
N PRO A 99 -7.50 18.45 2.78
CA PRO A 99 -7.09 19.01 4.06
C PRO A 99 -5.56 19.06 4.13
N ALA A 100 -5.01 20.20 4.56
CA ALA A 100 -3.58 20.32 4.75
C ALA A 100 -3.12 19.20 5.71
N GLN A 101 -2.16 18.38 5.24
CA GLN A 101 -1.62 17.27 6.03
C GLN A 101 -1.00 17.79 7.32
N GLY A 102 -1.22 17.08 8.43
CA GLY A 102 -0.61 17.40 9.72
C GLY A 102 0.91 17.19 9.71
N VAL A 103 1.57 17.65 10.78
CA VAL A 103 3.03 17.55 10.92
C VAL A 103 3.48 16.09 10.96
N TYR A 104 2.68 15.19 11.55
CA TYR A 104 2.98 13.77 11.61
C TYR A 104 3.04 13.15 10.21
N GLU A 105 2.03 13.40 9.38
CA GLU A 105 1.91 12.89 8.01
C GLU A 105 3.06 13.40 7.13
N GLN A 106 3.40 14.68 7.24
CA GLN A 106 4.54 15.25 6.52
C GLN A 106 5.87 14.56 6.92
N ASN A 107 6.06 14.27 8.21
CA ASN A 107 7.21 13.53 8.69
C ASN A 107 7.23 12.09 8.18
N GLN A 108 6.08 11.40 8.13
CA GLN A 108 6.00 10.05 7.56
C GLN A 108 6.40 10.05 6.08
N ILE A 109 5.92 11.02 5.30
CA ILE A 109 6.32 11.16 3.90
C ILE A 109 7.84 11.34 3.80
N ALA A 110 8.41 12.27 4.56
CA ALA A 110 9.85 12.57 4.49
C ALA A 110 10.73 11.35 4.84
N ILE A 111 10.31 10.53 5.81
CA ILE A 111 11.04 9.33 6.23
C ILE A 111 10.87 8.18 5.23
N ASN A 112 9.65 7.98 4.72
CA ASN A 112 9.29 6.79 3.95
C ASN A 112 9.57 6.97 2.45
N GLN A 113 9.34 8.15 1.88
CA GLN A 113 9.45 8.39 0.43
C GLN A 113 10.80 7.97 -0.17
N PRO A 114 11.97 8.19 0.47
CA PRO A 114 13.24 7.72 -0.07
C PRO A 114 13.34 6.20 -0.25
N LYS A 115 12.53 5.42 0.47
CA LYS A 115 12.45 3.96 0.32
C LYS A 115 11.77 3.54 -0.99
N PHE A 116 10.99 4.41 -1.62
CA PHE A 116 10.16 4.14 -2.80
C PHE A 116 10.75 4.76 -4.08
N SER A 117 12.00 4.40 -4.40
CA SER A 117 12.64 4.84 -5.64
C SER A 117 12.10 4.12 -6.90
N GLY A 118 12.26 4.75 -8.05
CA GLY A 118 11.97 4.16 -9.36
C GLY A 118 10.48 3.89 -9.56
N SER A 119 10.14 2.68 -10.01
CA SER A 119 8.77 2.30 -10.38
C SER A 119 7.82 2.16 -9.18
N LEU A 120 8.35 2.08 -7.95
CA LEU A 120 7.55 1.98 -6.73
C LEU A 120 6.96 3.31 -6.26
N GLY A 121 7.54 4.44 -6.68
CA GLY A 121 7.10 5.77 -6.25
C GLY A 121 5.62 6.04 -6.54
N PRO A 122 5.15 5.90 -7.79
CA PRO A 122 3.77 6.17 -8.17
C PRO A 122 2.74 5.37 -7.37
N VAL A 123 2.96 4.07 -7.19
CA VAL A 123 2.03 3.18 -6.47
C VAL A 123 2.01 3.45 -4.96
N SER A 124 3.10 3.94 -4.38
CA SER A 124 3.16 4.25 -2.94
C SER A 124 2.54 5.58 -2.54
N GLN A 125 2.31 6.49 -3.49
CA GLN A 125 2.08 7.91 -3.17
C GLN A 125 0.84 8.15 -2.29
N GLY A 126 -0.24 7.42 -2.51
CA GLY A 126 -1.46 7.51 -1.68
C GLY A 126 -1.27 6.98 -0.26
N TRP A 127 -0.27 6.11 -0.06
CA TRP A 127 0.01 5.44 1.20
C TRP A 127 1.00 6.18 2.08
N LEU A 128 1.98 6.88 1.48
CA LEU A 128 3.11 7.50 2.19
C LEU A 128 2.77 8.26 3.49
N PRO A 129 1.68 9.07 3.56
CA PRO A 129 1.35 9.81 4.77
C PRO A 129 0.93 8.92 5.96
N TYR A 130 0.49 7.70 5.67
CA TYR A 130 -0.16 6.78 6.61
C TYR A 130 0.66 5.53 6.91
N LEU A 131 1.76 5.34 6.19
CA LEU A 131 2.69 4.25 6.43
C LEU A 131 3.66 4.61 7.55
N SER A 132 4.06 3.60 8.30
CA SER A 132 5.11 3.70 9.31
C SER A 132 6.07 2.52 9.20
N GLY A 133 7.24 2.61 9.83
CA GLY A 133 8.16 1.47 9.94
C GLY A 133 8.64 0.90 8.60
N CYS A 134 8.65 1.71 7.53
CA CYS A 134 9.04 1.24 6.20
C CYS A 134 10.51 0.83 6.16
N SER A 135 10.77 -0.39 5.67
CA SER A 135 12.10 -0.93 5.45
C SER A 135 12.21 -1.50 4.04
N ARG A 136 13.35 -1.23 3.39
CA ARG A 136 13.64 -1.73 2.04
C ARG A 136 14.59 -2.91 2.09
N ASN A 137 14.48 -3.82 1.12
CA ASN A 137 15.45 -4.88 0.92
C ASN A 137 16.89 -4.32 0.87
N GLY A 138 17.82 -5.01 1.54
CA GLY A 138 19.22 -4.57 1.70
C GLY A 138 19.47 -3.69 2.92
N GLU A 139 18.44 -3.17 3.59
CA GLU A 139 18.57 -2.49 4.87
C GLU A 139 18.72 -3.48 6.02
N LYS A 140 19.24 -3.02 7.17
CA LYS A 140 19.33 -3.85 8.37
C LYS A 140 17.92 -4.29 8.79
N SER A 141 17.70 -5.60 8.88
CA SER A 141 16.40 -6.20 9.15
C SER A 141 15.31 -5.87 8.12
N GLY A 142 15.71 -5.39 6.93
CA GLY A 142 14.80 -5.19 5.81
C GLY A 142 14.30 -6.53 5.24
N PRO A 143 13.23 -6.50 4.45
CA PRO A 143 12.65 -7.72 3.92
C PRO A 143 13.58 -8.40 2.91
N LYS A 144 13.60 -9.73 2.91
CA LYS A 144 14.30 -10.53 1.88
C LYS A 144 13.56 -10.42 0.55
N LEU A 145 14.32 -10.45 -0.54
CA LEU A 145 13.74 -10.58 -1.88
C LEU A 145 13.34 -12.03 -2.13
N ASN A 146 12.15 -12.24 -2.68
CA ASN A 146 11.82 -13.53 -3.26
C ASN A 146 12.41 -13.70 -4.66
N LYS A 147 12.31 -14.93 -5.17
CA LYS A 147 12.64 -15.23 -6.56
C LYS A 147 11.84 -14.33 -7.52
N GLY A 148 12.57 -13.64 -8.41
CA GLY A 148 12.00 -12.76 -9.42
C GLY A 148 11.77 -11.32 -8.93
N GLU A 149 12.05 -11.01 -7.67
CA GLU A 149 11.94 -9.66 -7.12
C GLU A 149 13.27 -8.90 -7.29
N LYS A 150 13.16 -7.62 -7.68
CA LYS A 150 14.26 -6.67 -7.79
C LYS A 150 14.31 -5.74 -6.58
N ALA A 151 13.15 -5.31 -6.10
CA ALA A 151 13.03 -4.50 -4.91
C ALA A 151 11.80 -4.89 -4.10
N ARG A 152 11.89 -4.72 -2.78
CA ARG A 152 10.79 -4.95 -1.85
C ARG A 152 10.85 -3.93 -0.73
N VAL A 153 9.74 -3.28 -0.45
CA VAL A 153 9.54 -2.40 0.70
C VAL A 153 8.41 -2.95 1.53
N ARG A 154 8.64 -3.15 2.83
CA ARG A 154 7.60 -3.53 3.80
C ARG A 154 7.40 -2.38 4.79
N CYS A 155 6.16 -2.01 5.00
CA CYS A 155 5.74 -0.98 5.94
C CYS A 155 4.64 -1.53 6.84
N GLU A 156 4.41 -0.86 7.97
CA GLU A 156 3.32 -1.14 8.89
C GLU A 156 2.24 -0.06 8.76
N MET A 157 0.98 -0.51 8.83
CA MET A 157 -0.21 0.33 8.89
C MET A 157 -1.20 -0.33 9.85
N ASP A 158 -1.39 0.28 11.01
CA ASP A 158 -2.20 -0.28 12.11
C ASP A 158 -1.80 -1.73 12.46
N ALA A 159 -2.72 -2.69 12.31
CA ALA A 159 -2.49 -4.11 12.55
C ALA A 159 -2.16 -4.91 11.26
N MET A 160 -1.76 -4.20 10.21
CA MET A 160 -1.52 -4.74 8.87
C MET A 160 -0.12 -4.37 8.37
N SER A 161 0.41 -5.19 7.47
CA SER A 161 1.62 -4.87 6.73
C SER A 161 1.28 -4.53 5.28
N VAL A 162 1.82 -3.42 4.79
CA VAL A 162 1.71 -3.02 3.38
C VAL A 162 3.06 -3.27 2.72
N ILE A 163 3.06 -4.03 1.64
CA ILE A 163 4.28 -4.43 0.94
C ILE A 163 4.20 -4.01 -0.51
N PHE A 164 5.29 -3.44 -1.02
CA PHE A 164 5.46 -3.00 -2.40
C PHE A 164 6.63 -3.75 -3.01
N VAL A 165 6.45 -4.28 -4.22
CA VAL A 165 7.43 -5.11 -4.90
C VAL A 165 7.61 -4.64 -6.33
N GLU A 166 8.86 -4.46 -6.73
CA GLU A 166 9.26 -4.35 -8.13
C GLU A 166 9.87 -5.69 -8.52
N TYR A 167 9.30 -6.34 -9.53
CA TYR A 167 9.80 -7.57 -10.11
C TYR A 167 10.87 -7.27 -11.17
N VAL A 168 11.73 -8.26 -11.43
CA VAL A 168 12.75 -8.18 -12.48
C VAL A 168 12.08 -8.04 -13.85
N THR A 169 10.99 -8.78 -14.06
CA THR A 169 10.19 -8.74 -15.29
C THR A 169 8.68 -8.76 -14.99
N THR A 170 7.87 -8.36 -15.96
CA THR A 170 6.41 -8.52 -15.92
C THR A 170 5.99 -9.98 -15.81
N ALA A 171 6.75 -10.89 -16.43
CA ALA A 171 6.53 -12.33 -16.33
C ALA A 171 6.75 -12.87 -14.90
N ASP A 172 7.74 -12.34 -14.17
CA ASP A 172 7.95 -12.70 -12.76
C ASP A 172 6.79 -12.23 -11.87
N ARG A 173 6.30 -11.01 -12.09
CA ARG A 173 5.08 -10.49 -11.45
C ARG A 173 3.88 -11.38 -11.78
N ASP A 174 3.66 -11.73 -13.05
CA ASP A 174 2.54 -12.58 -13.46
C ASP A 174 2.60 -13.96 -12.83
N LYS A 175 3.80 -14.53 -12.70
CA LYS A 175 4.00 -15.79 -11.99
C LYS A 175 3.64 -15.66 -10.51
N ALA A 176 3.99 -14.55 -9.87
CA ALA A 176 3.57 -14.28 -8.49
C ALA A 176 2.05 -14.15 -8.38
N ARG A 177 1.42 -13.40 -9.29
CA ARG A 177 -0.05 -13.26 -9.37
C ARG A 177 -0.75 -14.60 -9.55
N VAL A 178 -0.25 -15.50 -10.41
CA VAL A 178 -0.82 -16.84 -10.59
C VAL A 178 -0.77 -17.66 -9.29
N ALA A 179 0.32 -17.56 -8.52
CA ALA A 179 0.39 -18.19 -7.21
C ALA A 179 -0.65 -17.60 -6.24
N THR A 180 -0.84 -16.27 -6.25
CA THR A 180 -1.86 -15.58 -5.47
C THR A 180 -3.28 -15.99 -5.87
N LEU A 181 -3.54 -16.23 -7.16
CA LEU A 181 -4.83 -16.75 -7.63
C LEU A 181 -5.13 -18.15 -7.07
N GLY A 182 -4.12 -19.01 -6.92
CA GLY A 182 -4.28 -20.28 -6.19
C GLY A 182 -4.72 -20.04 -4.74
N GLN A 183 -4.12 -19.07 -4.06
CA GLN A 183 -4.47 -18.70 -2.69
C GLN A 183 -5.84 -18.01 -2.56
N ASN A 184 -6.37 -17.38 -3.63
CA ASN A 184 -7.76 -16.92 -3.67
C ASN A 184 -8.75 -18.10 -3.61
N VAL A 185 -8.41 -19.23 -4.22
CA VAL A 185 -9.23 -20.44 -4.13
C VAL A 185 -9.22 -20.98 -2.71
N ASP A 186 -8.04 -21.08 -2.08
CA ASP A 186 -7.91 -21.52 -0.69
C ASP A 186 -8.65 -20.60 0.30
N ALA A 187 -8.66 -19.30 0.03
CA ALA A 187 -9.33 -18.28 0.84
C ALA A 187 -10.83 -18.50 0.99
N ARG A 188 -11.48 -19.20 0.05
CA ARG A 188 -12.92 -19.52 0.15
C ARG A 188 -13.23 -20.35 1.38
N THR A 189 -12.27 -21.16 1.82
CA THR A 189 -12.38 -21.99 3.02
C THR A 189 -11.71 -21.33 4.23
N LEU A 190 -10.54 -20.71 4.04
CA LEU A 190 -9.75 -20.15 5.15
C LEU A 190 -10.34 -18.86 5.74
N THR A 191 -10.95 -18.04 4.90
CA THR A 191 -11.40 -16.67 5.21
C THR A 191 -12.71 -16.41 4.47
N PRO A 192 -13.84 -16.97 4.94
CA PRO A 192 -15.13 -16.87 4.25
C PRO A 192 -15.51 -15.42 3.91
N GLY A 193 -16.14 -15.23 2.75
CA GLY A 193 -16.48 -13.90 2.23
C GLY A 193 -15.42 -13.27 1.32
N VAL A 194 -14.39 -14.02 0.95
CA VAL A 194 -13.39 -13.60 -0.05
C VAL A 194 -14.07 -13.26 -1.39
N GLY A 195 -13.65 -12.16 -1.99
CA GLY A 195 -14.09 -11.73 -3.32
C GLY A 195 -13.43 -12.55 -4.44
N ALA A 196 -14.09 -12.59 -5.59
CA ALA A 196 -13.46 -13.10 -6.81
C ALA A 196 -12.33 -12.15 -7.26
N ALA A 197 -11.28 -12.72 -7.86
CA ALA A 197 -10.29 -11.94 -8.57
C ALA A 197 -10.95 -11.11 -9.69
N ALA A 198 -10.54 -9.86 -9.83
CA ALA A 198 -11.13 -8.92 -10.79
C ALA A 198 -10.10 -7.90 -11.24
N GLU A 199 -10.31 -7.28 -12.40
CA GLU A 199 -9.60 -6.04 -12.72
C GLU A 199 -10.28 -4.87 -12.00
N ARG A 200 -9.49 -4.00 -11.38
CA ARG A 200 -9.97 -2.80 -10.71
C ARG A 200 -9.07 -1.63 -11.03
N ALA A 201 -9.67 -0.45 -11.21
CA ALA A 201 -8.91 0.79 -11.10
C ALA A 201 -8.23 0.83 -9.72
N ALA A 202 -6.97 1.23 -9.68
CA ALA A 202 -6.36 1.74 -8.47
C ALA A 202 -7.30 2.82 -7.91
N PRO A 203 -7.61 2.82 -6.61
CA PRO A 203 -8.48 3.83 -6.01
C PRO A 203 -8.04 5.28 -6.28
N SER A 204 -6.75 5.51 -6.51
CA SER A 204 -6.20 6.78 -6.97
C SER A 204 -6.63 7.18 -8.39
N GLY A 205 -7.35 6.32 -9.10
CA GLY A 205 -7.92 6.55 -10.44
C GLY A 205 -6.89 6.56 -11.58
N ARG A 206 -5.62 6.29 -11.27
CA ARG A 206 -4.49 6.54 -12.20
C ARG A 206 -4.16 5.36 -13.11
N THR A 207 -4.40 4.13 -12.67
CA THR A 207 -4.06 2.90 -13.41
C THR A 207 -5.09 1.80 -13.12
N SER A 208 -5.44 0.98 -14.11
CA SER A 208 -6.17 -0.28 -13.86
C SER A 208 -5.16 -1.39 -13.56
N GLY A 209 -5.56 -2.34 -12.71
CA GLY A 209 -4.70 -3.43 -12.29
C GLY A 209 -5.48 -4.66 -11.88
N ASN A 210 -4.79 -5.78 -11.76
CA ASN A 210 -5.40 -7.01 -11.27
C ASN A 210 -5.54 -6.93 -9.76
N TYR A 211 -6.72 -7.18 -9.23
CA TYR A 211 -7.03 -7.22 -7.81
C TYR A 211 -7.39 -8.64 -7.37
N VAL A 212 -6.74 -9.15 -6.33
CA VAL A 212 -6.97 -10.50 -5.81
C VAL A 212 -7.01 -10.47 -4.28
N GLU A 213 -8.11 -10.90 -3.69
CA GLU A 213 -8.16 -11.22 -2.26
C GLU A 213 -7.69 -12.66 -2.06
N TYR A 214 -6.84 -12.96 -1.09
CA TYR A 214 -6.26 -14.28 -0.95
C TYR A 214 -5.94 -14.59 0.50
N ALA A 215 -5.74 -15.87 0.81
CA ALA A 215 -5.39 -16.28 2.16
C ALA A 215 -4.51 -17.53 2.13
N TYR A 216 -3.71 -17.68 3.16
CA TYR A 216 -2.86 -18.85 3.36
C TYR A 216 -2.61 -19.06 4.86
N LYS A 217 -2.08 -20.23 5.21
CA LYS A 217 -1.63 -20.52 6.58
C LYS A 217 -0.12 -20.36 6.70
N VAL A 218 0.32 -19.73 7.78
CA VAL A 218 1.73 -19.67 8.19
C VAL A 218 1.80 -19.91 9.69
N SER A 219 2.64 -20.86 10.11
CA SER A 219 2.85 -21.19 11.52
C SER A 219 1.54 -21.41 12.30
N GLY A 220 0.58 -22.11 11.67
CA GLY A 220 -0.74 -22.42 12.25
C GLY A 220 -1.75 -21.27 12.25
N ARG A 221 -1.36 -20.06 11.82
CA ARG A 221 -2.22 -18.87 11.77
C ARG A 221 -2.68 -18.61 10.33
N THR A 222 -3.92 -18.19 10.18
CA THR A 222 -4.45 -17.74 8.89
C THR A 222 -4.06 -16.29 8.64
N VAL A 223 -3.48 -16.05 7.48
CA VAL A 223 -3.20 -14.72 6.95
C VAL A 223 -4.16 -14.44 5.81
N ALA A 224 -4.78 -13.27 5.84
CA ALA A 224 -5.54 -12.70 4.74
C ALA A 224 -4.69 -11.66 4.01
N GLY A 225 -4.91 -11.53 2.71
CA GLY A 225 -4.16 -10.66 1.83
C GLY A 225 -5.04 -10.00 0.77
N ILE A 226 -4.72 -8.77 0.42
CA ILE A 226 -5.17 -8.12 -0.81
C ILE A 226 -3.95 -7.90 -1.67
N TRP A 227 -3.99 -8.38 -2.89
CA TRP A 227 -2.98 -8.18 -3.91
C TRP A 227 -3.51 -7.24 -4.98
N TRP A 228 -2.64 -6.35 -5.43
CA TRP A 228 -2.83 -5.58 -6.65
C TRP A 228 -1.54 -5.51 -7.46
N ASP A 229 -1.67 -5.58 -8.78
CA ASP A 229 -0.57 -5.27 -9.68
C ASP A 229 -1.02 -4.42 -10.86
N ASP A 230 -0.10 -3.58 -11.31
CA ASP A 230 -0.23 -2.83 -12.54
C ASP A 230 0.03 -3.78 -13.72
N THR A 231 -0.92 -3.88 -14.65
CA THR A 231 -0.80 -4.78 -15.81
C THR A 231 0.32 -4.37 -16.76
N ALA A 232 0.68 -3.08 -16.83
CA ALA A 232 1.66 -2.53 -17.74
C ALA A 232 3.10 -2.55 -17.20
N THR A 233 3.28 -2.66 -15.88
CA THR A 233 4.59 -2.55 -15.22
C THR A 233 4.89 -3.75 -14.34
N PRO A 234 6.17 -4.08 -14.04
CA PRO A 234 6.51 -5.21 -13.17
C PRO A 234 6.29 -4.87 -11.68
N VAL A 235 5.26 -4.12 -11.33
CA VAL A 235 5.03 -3.61 -9.97
C VAL A 235 3.78 -4.25 -9.36
N ALA A 236 3.88 -4.63 -8.09
CA ALA A 236 2.75 -5.04 -7.29
C ALA A 236 2.79 -4.38 -5.91
N ALA A 237 1.61 -4.23 -5.31
CA ALA A 237 1.43 -3.87 -3.92
C ALA A 237 0.46 -4.85 -3.28
N TYR A 238 0.67 -5.18 -2.01
CA TYR A 238 -0.24 -6.04 -1.29
C TYR A 238 -0.31 -5.68 0.20
N LEU A 239 -1.52 -5.83 0.73
CA LEU A 239 -1.86 -5.62 2.12
C LEU A 239 -2.03 -6.97 2.78
N LEU A 240 -1.43 -7.17 3.94
CA LEU A 240 -1.50 -8.41 4.68
C LEU A 240 -1.94 -8.20 6.11
N ALA A 241 -2.77 -9.09 6.62
CA ALA A 241 -3.19 -9.09 8.01
C ALA A 241 -3.37 -10.53 8.52
N TYR A 242 -3.10 -10.76 9.80
CA TYR A 242 -3.58 -11.99 10.43
C TYR A 242 -5.11 -11.94 10.51
N TRP A 243 -5.77 -12.99 10.04
CA TRP A 243 -7.23 -12.98 9.86
C TRP A 243 -7.96 -12.67 11.17
N LYS A 244 -7.58 -13.33 12.25
CA LYS A 244 -8.22 -13.15 13.55
C LYS A 244 -7.84 -11.82 14.22
N GLU A 245 -6.55 -11.55 14.38
CA GLU A 245 -6.09 -10.40 15.17
C GLU A 245 -6.13 -9.08 14.41
N GLY A 246 -5.82 -9.10 13.11
CA GLY A 246 -5.69 -7.88 12.30
C GLY A 246 -6.98 -7.43 11.64
N THR A 247 -7.93 -8.34 11.42
CA THR A 247 -9.18 -8.03 10.68
C THR A 247 -10.45 -8.30 11.48
N GLY A 248 -10.35 -8.98 12.63
CA GLY A 248 -11.55 -9.44 13.35
C GLY A 248 -12.37 -10.44 12.56
N GLU A 249 -11.70 -11.25 11.73
CA GLU A 249 -12.30 -12.25 10.84
C GLU A 249 -13.27 -11.65 9.82
N LYS A 250 -12.93 -10.48 9.27
CA LYS A 250 -13.74 -9.74 8.31
C LYS A 250 -12.89 -9.15 7.19
N TRP A 251 -13.41 -9.13 5.97
CA TRP A 251 -12.70 -8.56 4.83
C TRP A 251 -12.83 -7.03 4.75
N GLU A 252 -13.89 -6.48 5.33
CA GLU A 252 -14.24 -5.06 5.25
C GLU A 252 -13.12 -4.13 5.71
N PRO A 253 -12.39 -4.38 6.82
CA PRO A 253 -11.28 -3.51 7.23
C PRO A 253 -10.18 -3.43 6.18
N MET A 254 -9.79 -4.56 5.58
CA MET A 254 -8.74 -4.57 4.55
C MET A 254 -9.21 -3.89 3.27
N ARG A 255 -10.46 -4.13 2.86
CA ARG A 255 -11.07 -3.51 1.67
C ARG A 255 -11.17 -2.00 1.82
N ASP A 256 -11.56 -1.51 3.00
CA ASP A 256 -11.67 -0.08 3.29
C ASP A 256 -10.29 0.59 3.25
N VAL A 257 -9.28 0.00 3.89
CA VAL A 257 -7.89 0.49 3.81
C VAL A 257 -7.42 0.53 2.36
N TRP A 258 -7.62 -0.56 1.62
CA TRP A 258 -7.20 -0.63 0.22
C TRP A 258 -7.89 0.44 -0.63
N ALA A 259 -9.21 0.59 -0.49
CA ALA A 259 -10.01 1.55 -1.25
C ALA A 259 -9.65 3.02 -0.97
N ARG A 260 -9.02 3.33 0.17
CA ARG A 260 -8.62 4.69 0.52
C ARG A 260 -7.27 5.09 -0.05
N TYR A 261 -6.33 4.15 -0.20
CA TYR A 261 -4.91 4.50 -0.38
C TYR A 261 -4.24 3.97 -1.65
N ALA A 262 -4.74 2.87 -2.25
CA ALA A 262 -4.20 2.38 -3.53
C ALA A 262 -4.52 3.30 -4.70
#